data_AF-A0A527DXZ2-F1
#
_entry.id   AF-A0A527DXZ2-F1
#
_cell.length_a   1.000
_cell.length_b   1.000
_cell.length_c   1.000
_cell.angle_alpha   90.00
_cell.angle_beta   90.00
_cell.angle_gamma   90.00
#
_symmetry.space_group_name_H-M   'P 1'
#
loop_
_entity.id
_entity.type
_entity.pdbx_description
1 polymer ?
#
loop_
_entity_poly.entity_id
_entity_poly.type
_entity_poly.pdbx_seq_one_letter_code
_entity_poly.pdbx_strand_id
1 'polypeptide(L)' 'MGKPIVYGADYSVYVRIVRLVLAEKGIDYELVPVDVFAAEGIPAWYFEHHPFGRIPAFE' A
#
# COMPACT_ATOMS: atom_id res chain seq x y z
N MET A 1 4.76 -19.51 1.55
CA MET A 1 3.98 -18.26 1.47
C MET A 1 4.95 -17.12 1.23
N GLY A 2 4.67 -16.26 0.26
CA GLY A 2 5.50 -15.10 -0.04
C GLY A 2 5.42 -14.04 1.06
N LYS A 3 6.37 -13.10 1.03
CA LYS A 3 6.38 -11.90 1.86
C LYS A 3 5.23 -10.99 1.39
N PRO A 4 4.32 -10.52 2.28
CA PRO A 4 3.24 -9.64 1.87
C PRO A 4 3.71 -8.33 1.25
N ILE A 5 2.93 -7.81 0.31
CA ILE A 5 3.17 -6.52 -0.35
C ILE A 5 2.08 -5.53 0.06
N VAL A 6 2.49 -4.37 0.56
CA VAL A 6 1.61 -3.25 0.89
C VAL A 6 1.85 -2.16 -0.15
N TYR A 7 0.81 -1.77 -0.87
CA TYR A 7 0.89 -0.67 -1.83
C TYR A 7 0.33 0.61 -1.20
N GLY A 8 1.12 1.68 -1.12
CA GLY A 8 0.65 2.97 -0.61
C GLY A 8 1.73 3.93 -0.13
N ALA A 9 1.32 5.11 0.33
CA ALA A 9 2.19 6.16 0.85
C ALA A 9 2.20 6.24 2.39
N ASP A 10 3.31 6.68 2.97
CA ASP A 10 3.52 6.78 4.41
C ASP A 10 2.70 7.88 5.12
N TYR A 11 2.23 8.89 4.39
CA TYR A 11 1.30 9.90 4.89
C TYR A 11 -0.11 9.33 5.14
N SER A 12 -0.48 8.23 4.48
CA SER A 12 -1.81 7.65 4.61
C SER A 12 -1.98 6.95 5.95
N VAL A 13 -2.94 7.43 6.75
CA VAL A 13 -3.31 6.78 8.02
C VAL A 13 -3.80 5.35 7.83
N TYR A 14 -4.43 5.04 6.69
CA TYR A 14 -4.89 3.67 6.37
C TYR A 14 -3.71 2.75 6.04
N VAL A 15 -2.69 3.24 5.35
CA VAL A 15 -1.43 2.49 5.12
C VAL A 15 -0.71 2.27 6.46
N ARG A 16 -0.67 3.28 7.34
CA ARG A 16 -0.09 3.14 8.68
C ARG A 16 -0.75 2.05 9.51
N ILE A 17 -2.09 1.92 9.45
CA ILE A 17 -2.80 0.85 10.17
C ILE A 17 -2.31 -0.54 9.73
N VAL A 18 -2.20 -0.80 8.42
CA VAL A 18 -1.70 -2.09 7.91
C VAL A 18 -0.27 -2.34 8.38
N ARG A 19 0.60 -1.34 8.27
CA ARG A 19 2.01 -1.43 8.69
C ARG A 19 2.15 -1.70 10.19
N LEU A 20 1.33 -1.06 11.03
CA LEU A 20 1.30 -1.31 12.47
C LEU A 20 0.87 -2.73 12.79
N VAL A 21 -0.18 -3.24 12.13
CA VAL A 21 -0.64 -4.62 12.32
C VAL A 21 0.45 -5.63 11.94
N LEU A 22 1.18 -5.40 10.84
CA LEU A 22 2.29 -6.26 10.42
C LEU A 22 3.46 -6.21 11.42
N ALA A 23 3.81 -5.01 11.90
CA ALA A 23 4.85 -4.83 12.91
C ALA A 23 4.50 -5.53 14.23
N GLU A 24 3.29 -5.34 14.76
CA GLU A 24 2.81 -5.99 15.99
C GLU A 24 2.78 -7.52 15.88
N LYS A 25 2.56 -8.04 14.65
CA LYS A 25 2.59 -9.48 14.38
C LYS A 25 3.99 -10.02 14.06
N GLY A 26 5.02 -9.18 13.99
CA GLY A 26 6.36 -9.59 13.58
C GLY A 26 6.45 -10.12 12.15
N ILE A 27 5.56 -9.65 11.26
CA ILE A 27 5.52 -10.08 9.85
C ILE A 27 6.29 -9.05 9.02
N ASP A 28 7.37 -9.52 8.38
CA ASP A 28 8.09 -8.73 7.40
C ASP A 28 7.23 -8.50 6.14
N TYR A 29 7.30 -7.32 5.54
CA TYR A 29 6.52 -6.93 4.36
C TYR A 29 7.30 -5.98 3.45
N GLU A 30 6.91 -5.93 2.18
CA GLU A 30 7.40 -4.93 1.24
C GLU A 30 6.41 -3.77 1.17
N LEU A 31 6.90 -2.53 1.17
CA LEU A 31 6.09 -1.34 0.92
C LEU A 31 6.40 -0.83 -0.48
N VAL A 32 5.45 -0.97 -1.41
CA VAL A 32 5.52 -0.40 -2.75
C VAL A 32 4.87 0.99 -2.71
N PRO A 33 5.64 2.08 -2.94
CA PRO A 33 5.09 3.43 -2.85
C PRO A 33 4.03 3.71 -3.92
N VAL A 34 2.87 4.18 -3.49
CA VAL A 34 1.81 4.70 -4.36
C VAL A 34 1.28 5.99 -3.77
N ASP A 35 1.53 7.10 -4.47
CA ASP A 35 1.02 8.42 -4.10
C ASP A 35 -0.26 8.73 -4.90
N VAL A 36 -1.40 8.72 -4.20
CA VAL A 36 -2.71 9.01 -4.81
C VAL A 36 -2.94 10.50 -5.06
N PHE A 37 -2.02 11.36 -4.61
CA PHE A 37 -2.03 12.80 -4.83
C PHE A 37 -0.87 13.29 -5.71
N ALA A 38 -0.12 12.38 -6.33
CA ALA A 38 0.92 12.74 -7.28
C ALA A 38 0.34 13.63 -8.40
N ALA A 39 1.12 14.62 -8.85
CA ALA A 39 0.67 15.56 -9.88
C ALA A 39 0.35 14.87 -11.21
N GLU A 40 1.07 13.79 -11.51
CA GLU A 40 0.90 12.93 -12.68
C GLU A 40 -0.28 11.95 -12.53
N GLY A 41 -0.93 11.92 -11.36
CA GLY A 41 -2.01 11.02 -11.02
C GLY A 41 -1.54 9.64 -10.54
N ILE A 42 -2.51 8.77 -10.27
CA ILE A 42 -2.26 7.41 -9.80
C ILE A 42 -1.64 6.57 -10.94
N PRO A 43 -0.54 5.82 -10.70
CA PRO A 43 0.06 4.96 -11.72
C PRO A 43 -0.95 3.97 -12.32
N ALA A 44 -0.97 3.84 -13.65
CA ALA A 44 -1.97 3.02 -14.35
C ALA A 44 -1.98 1.54 -13.93
N TRP A 45 -0.80 0.98 -13.62
CA TRP A 45 -0.67 -0.41 -13.14
C TRP A 45 -1.36 -0.63 -11.79
N TYR A 46 -1.51 0.43 -10.98
CA TYR A 46 -2.08 0.29 -9.63
C TYR A 46 -3.57 -0.09 -9.66
N PHE A 47 -4.28 0.21 -10.75
CA PHE A 47 -5.69 -0.14 -10.89
C PHE A 47 -5.93 -1.65 -10.98
N GLU A 48 -4.91 -2.45 -11.29
CA GLU A 48 -4.98 -3.91 -11.21
C GLU A 48 -5.05 -4.43 -9.76
N HIS A 49 -4.46 -3.68 -8.81
CA HIS A 49 -4.50 -4.01 -7.38
C HIS A 49 -5.70 -3.39 -6.67
N HIS A 50 -6.13 -2.19 -7.07
CA HIS A 50 -7.29 -1.53 -6.50
C HIS A 50 -8.09 -0.74 -7.57
N PRO A 51 -9.25 -1.23 -8.02
CA PRO A 51 -9.99 -0.62 -9.13
C PRO A 51 -10.59 0.77 -8.83
N PHE A 52 -10.58 1.20 -7.57
CA PHE A 52 -11.04 2.53 -7.14
C PHE A 52 -9.89 3.53 -6.92
N GLY A 53 -8.63 3.14 -7.18
CA GLY A 53 -7.48 4.03 -7.03
C GLY A 53 -7.25 4.52 -5.59
N ARG A 54 -7.57 3.70 -4.58
CA ARG A 54 -7.35 4.05 -3.16
C ARG A 54 -6.18 3.26 -2.61
N ILE A 55 -5.57 3.77 -1.55
CA ILE A 55 -4.52 3.08 -0.78
C ILE A 55 -5.00 2.83 0.66
N PRO A 56 -4.58 1.74 1.32
CA PRO A 56 -3.68 0.70 0.84
C PRO A 56 -4.35 -0.34 -0.08
N ALA A 57 -3.54 -1.04 -0.88
CA ALA A 57 -3.84 -2.38 -1.39
C ALA A 57 -2.85 -3.40 -0.79
N PHE A 58 -3.19 -4.70 -0.82
CA PHE A 58 -2.46 -5.75 -0.13
C PHE A 58 -2.43 -7.04 -0.96
N GLU A 59 -1.27 -7.70 -1.02
CA GLU A 59 -1.02 -8.98 -1.71
C GLU A 59 -0.27 -9.96 -0.81
#